data_AF-A0A431HZ75-F1
#
_entry.id   AF-A0A431HZ75-F1
#
_cell.length_a   1.000
_cell.length_b   1.000
_cell.length_c   1.000
_cell.angle_alpha   90.00
_cell.angle_beta   90.00
_cell.angle_gamma   90.00
#
_symmetry.space_group_name_H-M   'P 1'
#
loop_
_entity.id
_entity.type
_entity.pdbx_description
1 polymer ?
#
loop_
_entity_poly.entity_id
_entity_poly.type
_entity_poly.pdbx_seq_one_letter_code
_entity_poly.pdbx_strand_id
1 'polypeptide(L)' 'MAELPLFQQFQIQFTARLRNPQQPVPAGVDADRAEIYTELLFNNLRGFIDACCPISREITGELRWTELIRSFYIEYR' A
#
# COMPACT_ATOMS: atom_id res chain seq x y z
N MET A 1 8.87 5.74 26.77
CA MET A 1 8.89 4.67 25.75
C MET A 1 10.28 4.68 25.14
N ALA A 2 10.97 3.54 25.06
CA ALA A 2 12.29 3.48 24.43
C ALA A 2 12.16 3.87 22.95
N GLU A 3 13.11 4.66 22.45
CA GLU A 3 13.17 5.07 21.05
C GLU A 3 13.45 3.84 20.17
N LEU A 4 12.67 3.67 19.09
CA LEU A 4 12.84 2.52 18.20
C LEU A 4 14.21 2.60 17.50
N PRO A 5 14.89 1.47 17.24
CA PRO A 5 16.08 1.44 16.40
C PRO A 5 15.85 2.10 15.04
N LEU A 6 16.87 2.78 14.51
CA LEU A 6 16.78 3.53 13.25
C LEU A 6 16.22 2.70 12.07
N PHE A 7 16.59 1.42 11.98
CA PHE A 7 16.08 0.55 10.91
C PHE A 7 14.57 0.32 11.01
N GLN A 8 14.00 0.27 12.22
CA GLN A 8 12.56 0.11 12.42
C GLN A 8 11.82 1.40 12.10
N GLN A 9 12.39 2.55 12.47
CA GLN A 9 11.84 3.85 12.07
C GLN A 9 11.78 3.97 10.54
N PHE A 10 12.85 3.58 9.85
CA PHE A 10 12.89 3.53 8.39
C PHE A 10 11.84 2.58 7.81
N GLN A 11 11.71 1.35 8.35
CA GLN A 11 10.71 0.39 7.89
C GLN A 11 9.28 0.93 8.02
N ILE A 12 8.96 1.60 9.13
CA ILE A 12 7.66 2.22 9.35
C ILE A 12 7.41 3.33 8.32
N GLN A 13 8.37 4.24 8.13
CA GLN A 13 8.25 5.34 7.18
C GLN A 13 8.12 4.84 5.74
N PHE A 14 8.96 3.88 5.35
CA PHE A 14 8.95 3.34 4.00
C PHE A 14 7.66 2.58 3.73
N THR A 15 7.21 1.72 4.65
CA THR A 15 5.94 1.00 4.50
C THR A 15 4.76 1.97 4.44
N ALA A 16 4.78 3.07 5.18
CA ALA A 16 3.75 4.11 5.08
C ALA A 16 3.69 4.74 3.67
N ARG A 17 4.85 5.04 3.05
CA ARG A 17 4.93 5.51 1.65
C ARG A 17 4.45 4.50 0.62
N LEU A 18 4.82 3.23 0.81
CA LEU A 18 4.43 2.15 -0.11
C LEU A 18 2.91 1.91 -0.10
N ARG A 19 2.25 2.17 1.04
CA ARG A 19 0.79 2.03 1.17
C ARG A 19 0.02 3.26 0.72
N ASN A 20 0.54 4.44 1.06
CA ASN A 20 -0.07 5.72 0.73
C ASN A 20 0.95 6.62 0.02
N PRO A 21 0.80 6.85 -1.29
CA PRO A 21 1.70 7.71 -2.05
C PRO A 21 1.76 9.17 -1.60
N GLN A 22 0.78 9.63 -0.81
CA GLN A 22 0.79 10.98 -0.23
C GLN A 22 1.77 11.12 0.95
N GLN A 23 2.26 10.02 1.50
CA GLN A 23 3.30 10.05 2.54
C GLN A 23 4.65 10.44 1.91
N PRO A 24 5.57 11.03 2.68
CA PRO A 24 6.89 11.41 2.15
C PRO A 24 7.73 10.17 1.82
N VAL A 25 8.56 10.28 0.79
CA VAL A 25 9.61 9.29 0.51
C VAL A 25 10.70 9.42 1.59
N PRO A 26 11.10 8.33 2.28
CA PRO A 26 12.17 8.40 3.27
C PRO A 26 13.49 8.88 2.68
N ALA A 27 14.31 9.55 3.49
CA ALA A 27 15.60 10.05 3.04
C ALA A 27 16.50 8.92 2.52
N GLY A 28 17.19 9.16 1.39
CA GLY A 28 18.07 8.18 0.75
C GLY A 28 17.35 7.14 -0.12
N VAL A 29 16.01 7.21 -0.24
CA VAL A 29 15.24 6.36 -1.15
C VAL A 29 14.96 7.11 -2.45
N ASP A 30 15.25 6.45 -3.57
CA ASP A 30 14.91 6.93 -4.90
C ASP A 30 13.39 6.88 -5.12
N ALA A 31 12.80 8.01 -5.55
CA ALA A 31 11.35 8.16 -5.66
C ALA A 31 10.76 7.26 -6.76
N ASP A 32 11.46 7.12 -7.89
CA ASP A 32 11.00 6.30 -9.01
C ASP A 32 11.01 4.82 -8.62
N ARG A 33 12.05 4.38 -7.90
CA ARG A 33 12.10 3.02 -7.34
C ARG A 33 11.01 2.79 -6.29
N ALA A 34 10.75 3.76 -5.43
CA ALA A 34 9.69 3.65 -4.43
C ALA A 34 8.30 3.47 -5.07
N GLU A 35 8.07 4.10 -6.22
CA GLU A 35 6.80 3.94 -6.95
C GLU A 35 6.64 2.52 -7.52
N ILE A 36 7.70 1.94 -8.07
CA ILE A 36 7.69 0.53 -8.52
C ILE A 36 7.26 -0.41 -7.37
N TYR A 37 7.81 -0.22 -6.17
CA TYR A 37 7.44 -1.02 -5.00
C TYR A 37 6.01 -0.75 -4.52
N THR A 38 5.54 0.50 -4.64
CA THR A 38 4.17 0.92 -4.31
C THR A 38 3.16 0.17 -5.19
N GLU A 39 3.40 0.13 -6.50
CA GLU A 39 2.55 -0.60 -7.44
C GLU A 39 2.61 -2.11 -7.21
N LEU A 40 3.81 -2.67 -7.04
CA LEU A 40 4.01 -4.11 -6.84
C LEU A 40 3.22 -4.63 -5.63
N LEU A 41 3.32 -3.94 -4.49
CA LEU A 41 2.65 -4.39 -3.27
C LEU A 41 1.13 -4.24 -3.36
N PHE A 42 0.64 -3.15 -3.95
CA PHE A 42 -0.79 -2.98 -4.17
C PHE A 42 -1.34 -4.06 -5.11
N ASN A 43 -0.65 -4.34 -6.21
CA ASN A 43 -1.07 -5.36 -7.17
C ASN A 43 -1.06 -6.77 -6.56
N ASN A 44 -0.08 -7.09 -5.72
CA ASN A 44 -0.05 -8.35 -4.98
C ASN A 44 -1.29 -8.48 -4.07
N LEU A 45 -1.56 -7.47 -3.23
CA LEU A 45 -2.74 -7.49 -2.35
C LEU A 45 -4.04 -7.61 -3.16
N ARG A 46 -4.18 -6.79 -4.21
CA ARG A 46 -5.34 -6.80 -5.07
C ARG A 46 -5.55 -8.17 -5.71
N GLY A 47 -4.49 -8.82 -6.19
CA GLY A 47 -4.57 -10.17 -6.76
C GLY A 47 -5.20 -11.18 -5.81
N PHE A 48 -4.84 -11.13 -4.52
CA PHE A 48 -5.45 -11.99 -3.50
C PHE A 48 -6.92 -11.64 -3.26
N ILE A 49 -7.24 -10.35 -3.10
CA ILE A 49 -8.62 -9.90 -2.81
C ILE A 49 -9.55 -10.20 -4.00
N ASP A 50 -9.08 -9.98 -5.23
CA ASP A 50 -9.82 -10.27 -6.46
C ASP A 50 -10.17 -11.76 -6.57
N ALA A 51 -9.23 -12.65 -6.18
CA ALA A 51 -9.47 -14.09 -6.17
C ALA A 51 -10.46 -14.52 -5.07
N CYS A 52 -10.42 -13.86 -3.90
CA CYS A 52 -11.30 -14.19 -2.78
C CYS A 52 -12.71 -13.59 -2.90
N CYS A 53 -12.86 -12.46 -3.60
CA CYS A 53 -14.10 -11.67 -3.65
C CYS A 53 -14.60 -11.37 -5.08
N PRO A 54 -14.65 -12.35 -6.01
CA PRO A 54 -14.95 -12.08 -7.42
C PRO A 54 -16.37 -11.52 -7.63
N ILE A 55 -17.36 -12.00 -6.87
CA ILE A 55 -18.75 -11.53 -6.96
C ILE A 55 -18.88 -10.09 -6.42
N SER A 56 -18.18 -9.75 -5.34
CA SER A 56 -18.18 -8.39 -4.81
C SER A 56 -17.59 -7.38 -5.81
N ARG A 57 -16.51 -7.78 -6.50
CA ARG A 57 -15.91 -7.00 -7.59
C ARG A 57 -16.90 -6.76 -8.74
N GLU A 58 -17.64 -7.79 -9.16
CA GLU A 58 -18.64 -7.68 -10.22
C GLU A 58 -19.77 -6.72 -9.85
N ILE A 59 -20.32 -6.85 -8.64
CA ILE A 59 -21.44 -6.01 -8.17
C ILE A 59 -21.04 -4.54 -8.01
N THR A 60 -19.81 -4.28 -7.53
CA THR A 60 -19.33 -2.91 -7.27
C THR A 60 -18.80 -2.20 -8.51
N GLY A 61 -18.32 -2.96 -9.51
CA GLY A 61 -17.69 -2.44 -10.72
C GLY A 61 -16.24 -1.99 -10.49
N GLU A 62 -15.42 -2.07 -11.54
CA GLU A 62 -13.95 -1.92 -11.46
C GLU A 62 -13.45 -0.65 -10.76
N LEU A 63 -14.05 0.50 -11.08
CA LEU A 63 -13.60 1.78 -10.54
C LEU A 63 -13.79 1.82 -9.01
N ARG A 64 -15.02 1.56 -8.55
CA ARG A 64 -15.36 1.57 -7.11
C ARG A 64 -14.64 0.46 -6.35
N TRP A 65 -14.49 -0.72 -6.98
CA TRP A 65 -13.73 -1.82 -6.41
C TRP A 65 -12.27 -1.44 -6.16
N THR A 66 -11.63 -0.79 -7.14
CA THR A 66 -10.24 -0.33 -7.03
C THR A 66 -10.09 0.73 -5.93
N GLU A 67 -11.01 1.68 -5.84
CA GLU A 67 -11.04 2.70 -4.78
C GLU A 67 -11.22 2.05 -3.40
N LEU A 68 -12.11 1.07 -3.27
CA LEU A 68 -12.34 0.35 -2.01
C LEU A 68 -11.09 -0.41 -1.55
N ILE A 69 -10.40 -1.10 -2.45
CA ILE A 69 -9.15 -1.80 -2.11
C ILE A 69 -8.06 -0.78 -1.75
N ARG A 70 -7.96 0.36 -2.45
CA ARG A 70 -7.01 1.44 -2.09
C ARG A 70 -7.27 1.96 -0.68
N SER A 71 -8.52 2.28 -0.33
CA SER A 71 -8.88 2.74 1.00
C SER A 71 -8.57 1.68 2.07
N PHE A 72 -8.95 0.43 1.84
CA PHE A 72 -8.59 -0.69 2.72
C PHE A 72 -7.07 -0.79 2.92
N TYR A 73 -6.30 -0.67 1.83
CA TYR A 73 -4.84 -0.73 1.88
C TYR A 73 -4.21 0.45 2.63
N ILE A 74 -4.84 1.61 2.67
CA ILE A 74 -4.33 2.75 3.44
C ILE A 74 -4.71 2.65 4.92
N GLU A 75 -5.94 2.22 5.22
CA GLU A 75 -6.52 2.29 6.56
C GLU A 75 -6.17 1.09 7.46
N TYR A 76 -6.11 -0.13 6.91
CA TYR A 76 -5.95 -1.34 7.72
C TYR A 76 -4.48 -1.65 8.02
N ARG A 77 -4.10 -1.79 9.30
CA ARG A 77 -2.72 -2.05 9.76
C ARG A 77 -2.58 -3.38 10.47
#